data_AF-X0ZN31-F1
#
_entry.id   AF-X0ZN31-F1
#
_cell.length_a   1.000
_cell.length_b   1.000
_cell.length_c   1.000
_cell.angle_alpha   90.00
_cell.angle_beta   90.00
_cell.angle_gamma   90.00
#
_symmetry.space_group_name_H-M   'P 1'
#
loop_
_entity.id
_entity.type
_entity.pdbx_description
1 polymer ?
#
loop_
_entity_poly.entity_id
_entity_poly.type
_entity_poly.pdbx_seq_one_letter_code
_entity_poly.pdbx_strand_id
1 'polypeptide(L)'
;LIVEGGSAAGISILSSGMSNIYFGSSLGGNANAWIRSQDTGEFLIATALSTMVFRAGSLGSFVFNEDGYDVDFRVESNNETHMLFVDAGNDFVGIGTANPGQKLEVDGGIRLNTAATKPTCDSTVRGTLWFTQGGAGVADALEVCAKDAANAYAWRTLY
;
A
#
# COMPACT_ATOMS: atom_id res chain seq x y z
N LEU A 1 -7.22 -22.93 -30.16
CA LEU A 1 -8.48 -22.37 -30.70
C LEU A 1 -8.12 -21.09 -31.42
N ILE A 2 -8.34 -21.03 -32.73
CA ILE A 2 -8.17 -19.81 -33.52
C ILE A 2 -9.57 -19.24 -33.69
N VAL A 3 -9.79 -18.00 -33.28
CA VAL A 3 -11.02 -17.27 -33.57
C VAL A 3 -10.70 -16.27 -34.68
N GLU A 4 -11.18 -16.52 -35.89
CA GLU A 4 -11.10 -15.56 -36.99
C GLU A 4 -12.50 -15.09 -37.41
N GLY A 5 -12.63 -13.79 -37.68
CA GLY A 5 -13.72 -13.21 -38.48
C GLY A 5 -14.73 -12.33 -37.73
N GLY A 6 -14.96 -11.13 -38.28
CA GLY A 6 -16.14 -10.29 -38.02
C GLY A 6 -16.06 -9.36 -36.81
N SER A 7 -16.93 -8.34 -36.78
CA SER A 7 -16.99 -7.27 -35.77
C SER A 7 -17.33 -7.74 -34.34
N ALA A 8 -17.50 -9.04 -34.12
CA ALA A 8 -17.77 -9.67 -32.82
C ALA A 8 -17.18 -11.10 -32.73
N ALA A 9 -15.90 -11.27 -33.05
CA ALA A 9 -15.18 -12.53 -32.81
C ALA A 9 -14.63 -12.56 -31.37
N GLY A 10 -14.97 -13.59 -30.58
CA GLY A 10 -14.47 -13.74 -29.21
C GLY A 10 -14.79 -15.10 -28.59
N ILE A 11 -14.20 -15.40 -27.44
CA ILE A 11 -14.47 -16.60 -26.66
C ILE A 11 -15.38 -16.20 -25.49
N SER A 12 -16.62 -16.71 -25.46
CA SER A 12 -17.54 -16.56 -24.33
C SER A 12 -17.59 -17.89 -23.55
N ILE A 13 -17.33 -17.82 -22.24
CA ILE A 13 -17.45 -18.97 -21.34
C ILE A 13 -18.59 -18.65 -20.36
N LEU A 14 -19.72 -19.35 -20.50
CA LEU A 14 -20.91 -19.19 -19.68
C LEU A 14 -21.06 -20.41 -18.76
N SER A 15 -21.38 -20.18 -17.49
CA SER A 15 -21.69 -21.27 -16.56
C SER A 15 -22.80 -20.89 -15.58
N SER A 16 -23.60 -21.88 -15.19
CA SER A 16 -24.69 -21.76 -14.22
C SER A 16 -24.35 -22.34 -12.84
N GLY A 17 -23.06 -22.58 -12.55
CA GLY A 17 -22.55 -23.10 -11.26
C GLY A 17 -21.12 -22.61 -10.98
N MET A 18 -20.48 -23.10 -9.91
CA MET A 18 -19.07 -22.77 -9.64
C MET A 18 -18.21 -23.17 -10.83
N SER A 19 -17.46 -22.23 -11.40
CA SER A 19 -16.67 -22.45 -12.61
C SER A 19 -15.36 -21.72 -12.54
N ASN A 20 -14.31 -22.40 -12.99
CA ASN A 20 -12.94 -21.89 -12.98
C ASN A 20 -12.45 -21.83 -14.43
N ILE A 21 -11.73 -20.76 -14.77
CA ILE A 21 -10.92 -20.70 -15.99
C ILE A 21 -9.48 -21.00 -15.56
N TYR A 22 -8.97 -22.19 -15.87
CA TYR A 22 -7.60 -22.58 -15.57
C TYR A 22 -6.66 -22.15 -16.70
N PHE A 23 -5.64 -21.35 -16.37
CA PHE A 23 -4.47 -21.12 -17.24
C PHE A 23 -3.27 -21.81 -16.57
N GLY A 24 -2.87 -23.00 -17.03
CA GLY A 24 -1.80 -23.82 -16.43
C GLY A 24 -2.27 -25.20 -15.94
N SER A 25 -1.34 -26.02 -15.41
CA SER A 25 -1.62 -27.43 -15.08
C SER A 25 -2.13 -27.64 -13.64
N SER A 26 -3.09 -28.54 -13.47
CA SER A 26 -3.65 -28.93 -12.17
C SER A 26 -2.93 -30.13 -11.52
N LEU A 27 -1.83 -30.60 -12.11
CA LEU A 27 -1.04 -31.74 -11.64
C LEU A 27 0.46 -31.44 -11.81
N GLY A 28 1.02 -30.75 -10.82
CA GLY A 28 2.44 -30.72 -10.45
C GLY A 28 3.49 -30.71 -11.58
N GLY A 29 3.58 -29.62 -12.35
CA GLY A 29 4.70 -29.35 -13.26
C GLY A 29 4.48 -28.05 -14.04
N ASN A 30 5.41 -27.09 -13.89
CA ASN A 30 5.41 -25.70 -14.41
C ASN A 30 4.03 -25.18 -14.84
N ALA A 31 3.23 -24.77 -13.86
CA ALA A 31 1.91 -24.18 -14.08
C ALA A 31 2.07 -22.75 -14.61
N ASN A 32 1.78 -22.54 -15.90
CA ASN A 32 1.85 -21.20 -16.50
C ASN A 32 0.46 -20.63 -16.79
N ALA A 33 0.10 -19.57 -16.08
CA ALA A 33 -0.85 -18.55 -16.50
C ALA A 33 -0.07 -17.34 -17.03
N TRP A 34 -0.24 -16.98 -18.31
CA TRP A 34 0.35 -15.78 -18.92
C TRP A 34 -0.78 -14.83 -19.37
N ILE A 35 -0.78 -13.60 -18.86
CA ILE A 35 -1.60 -12.48 -19.34
C ILE A 35 -0.62 -11.40 -19.83
N ARG A 36 -0.55 -11.16 -21.14
CA ARG A 36 0.32 -10.12 -21.75
C ARG A 36 -0.52 -9.15 -22.57
N SER A 37 -0.35 -7.84 -22.35
CA SER A 37 -0.54 -6.83 -23.40
C SER A 37 0.86 -6.40 -23.84
N GLN A 38 1.26 -6.85 -25.03
CA GLN A 38 2.45 -6.33 -25.69
C GLN A 38 2.04 -4.95 -26.20
N ASP A 39 2.47 -3.91 -25.48
CA ASP A 39 2.42 -2.48 -25.79
C ASP A 39 1.58 -1.56 -24.86
N THR A 40 0.77 -2.06 -23.90
CA THR A 40 0.08 -1.19 -22.90
C THR A 40 -0.23 -1.77 -21.50
N GLY A 41 0.11 -3.04 -21.20
CA GLY A 41 0.27 -3.56 -19.83
C GLY A 41 -0.83 -3.36 -18.76
N GLU A 42 -2.11 -3.59 -19.08
CA GLU A 42 -3.21 -3.54 -18.10
C GLU A 42 -3.88 -4.90 -17.91
N PHE A 43 -4.04 -5.34 -16.65
CA PHE A 43 -4.95 -6.42 -16.26
C PHE A 43 -6.11 -5.84 -15.45
N LEU A 44 -7.32 -5.96 -16.00
CA LEU A 44 -8.54 -5.29 -15.55
C LEU A 44 -9.47 -6.30 -14.84
N ILE A 45 -9.83 -6.06 -13.59
CA ILE A 45 -10.98 -6.72 -12.94
C ILE A 45 -12.00 -5.64 -12.61
N ALA A 46 -13.07 -5.57 -13.40
CA ALA A 46 -14.11 -4.57 -13.25
C ALA A 46 -15.46 -5.20 -12.86
N THR A 47 -16.21 -4.47 -12.04
CA THR A 47 -17.66 -4.62 -11.87
C THR A 47 -18.35 -3.41 -12.50
N ALA A 48 -19.69 -3.36 -12.50
CA ALA A 48 -20.42 -2.19 -12.98
C ALA A 48 -20.13 -0.90 -12.17
N LEU A 49 -19.51 -1.02 -11.00
CA LEU A 49 -19.34 0.08 -10.04
C LEU A 49 -17.87 0.33 -9.64
N SER A 50 -16.93 -0.55 -9.98
CA SER A 50 -15.54 -0.42 -9.55
C SER A 50 -14.60 -1.18 -10.45
N THR A 51 -13.41 -0.63 -10.65
CA THR A 51 -12.36 -1.25 -11.44
C THR A 51 -11.12 -1.40 -10.58
N MET A 52 -10.63 -2.64 -10.43
CA MET A 52 -9.27 -2.89 -9.96
C MET A 52 -8.36 -3.04 -11.17
N VAL A 53 -7.38 -2.14 -11.27
CA VAL A 53 -6.41 -2.07 -12.34
C VAL A 53 -5.09 -2.61 -11.84
N PHE A 54 -4.58 -3.69 -12.43
CA PHE A 54 -3.19 -4.12 -12.27
C PHE A 54 -2.37 -3.60 -13.44
N ARG A 55 -1.73 -2.44 -13.25
CA ARG A 55 -0.74 -1.88 -14.19
C ARG A 55 0.65 -2.08 -13.62
N ALA A 56 1.53 -2.71 -14.40
CA ALA A 56 2.96 -2.57 -14.18
C ALA A 56 3.39 -1.28 -14.89
N GLY A 57 3.61 -0.19 -14.15
CA GLY A 57 4.12 1.05 -14.74
C GLY A 57 5.48 0.85 -15.40
N SER A 58 5.88 1.75 -16.30
CA SER A 58 7.16 1.66 -17.04
C SER A 58 8.43 1.69 -16.17
N LEU A 59 8.27 1.82 -14.84
CA LEU A 59 9.33 1.84 -13.84
C LEU A 59 9.19 0.73 -12.77
N GLY A 60 8.29 -0.24 -12.96
CA GLY A 60 8.16 -1.39 -12.05
C GLY A 60 7.40 -1.12 -10.75
N SER A 61 6.65 -0.01 -10.67
CA SER A 61 5.75 0.26 -9.55
C SER A 61 4.29 -0.09 -9.88
N PHE A 62 3.55 -0.46 -8.84
CA PHE A 62 2.11 -0.58 -8.87
C PHE A 62 1.52 0.69 -8.26
N VAL A 63 0.72 1.42 -9.04
CA VAL A 63 0.18 2.72 -8.64
C VAL A 63 -1.34 2.67 -8.69
N PHE A 64 -1.97 3.05 -7.58
CA PHE A 64 -3.41 3.30 -7.51
C PHE A 64 -3.67 4.77 -7.76
N ASN A 65 -4.77 5.07 -8.46
CA ASN A 65 -5.22 6.43 -8.70
C ASN A 65 -4.20 7.35 -9.40
N GLU A 66 -3.47 6.83 -10.40
CA GLU A 66 -2.47 7.61 -11.14
C GLU A 66 -3.07 8.81 -11.89
N ASP A 67 -4.32 8.72 -12.30
CA ASP A 67 -5.04 9.82 -12.95
C ASP A 67 -5.47 10.92 -11.94
N GLY A 68 -5.31 10.70 -10.63
CA GLY A 68 -5.58 11.68 -9.59
C GLY A 68 -7.07 12.00 -9.38
N TYR A 69 -7.96 11.04 -9.60
CA TYR A 69 -9.39 11.21 -9.32
C TYR A 69 -9.67 11.11 -7.81
N ASP A 70 -10.83 11.60 -7.36
CA ASP A 70 -11.32 11.38 -6.00
C ASP A 70 -11.85 9.93 -5.86
N VAL A 71 -10.91 8.98 -5.80
CA VAL A 71 -11.17 7.53 -5.66
C VAL A 71 -10.35 6.98 -4.51
N ASP A 72 -11.03 6.68 -3.42
CA ASP A 72 -10.40 6.17 -2.21
C ASP A 72 -9.83 4.75 -2.35
N PHE A 73 -8.83 4.44 -1.52
CA PHE A 73 -8.33 3.08 -1.33
C PHE A 73 -8.61 2.62 0.09
N ARG A 74 -9.28 1.46 0.23
CA ARG A 74 -9.73 0.91 1.51
C ARG A 74 -9.29 -0.54 1.69
N VAL A 75 -8.73 -0.84 2.85
CA VAL A 75 -8.43 -2.18 3.32
C VAL A 75 -9.20 -2.42 4.61
N GLU A 76 -9.98 -3.51 4.63
CA GLU A 76 -10.82 -3.89 5.77
C GLU A 76 -10.23 -5.07 6.55
N SER A 77 -10.66 -5.22 7.79
CA SER A 77 -10.46 -6.42 8.61
C SER A 77 -11.81 -6.91 9.15
N ASN A 78 -11.83 -8.01 9.91
CA ASN A 78 -13.07 -8.54 10.50
C ASN A 78 -13.84 -7.53 11.37
N ASN A 79 -13.14 -6.54 11.94
CA ASN A 79 -13.70 -5.61 12.91
C ASN A 79 -13.54 -4.14 12.52
N GLU A 80 -12.81 -3.84 11.46
CA GLU A 80 -12.54 -2.47 11.01
C GLU A 80 -12.79 -2.34 9.52
N THR A 81 -13.73 -1.48 9.16
CA THR A 81 -14.04 -1.17 7.75
C THR A 81 -12.98 -0.27 7.11
N HIS A 82 -12.08 0.32 7.90
CA HIS A 82 -11.02 1.23 7.44
C HIS A 82 -9.71 0.93 8.18
N MET A 83 -9.28 -0.34 8.18
CA MET A 83 -8.03 -0.73 8.83
C MET A 83 -6.84 0.02 8.24
N LEU A 84 -6.82 0.19 6.92
CA LEU A 84 -5.99 1.16 6.21
C LEU A 84 -6.87 1.88 5.19
N PHE A 85 -6.83 3.21 5.20
CA PHE A 85 -7.65 4.04 4.33
C PHE A 85 -6.81 5.17 3.74
N VAL A 86 -6.91 5.37 2.43
CA VAL A 86 -6.39 6.54 1.72
C VAL A 86 -7.60 7.28 1.18
N ASP A 87 -7.86 8.45 1.75
CA ASP A 87 -8.88 9.40 1.32
C ASP A 87 -8.30 10.27 0.22
N ALA A 88 -8.78 10.07 -1.01
CA ALA A 88 -8.26 10.76 -2.19
C ALA A 88 -8.75 12.21 -2.26
N GLY A 89 -9.94 12.50 -1.75
CA GLY A 89 -10.53 13.84 -1.78
C GLY A 89 -9.84 14.81 -0.82
N ASN A 90 -9.34 14.32 0.32
CA ASN A 90 -8.65 15.12 1.33
C ASN A 90 -7.13 14.91 1.37
N ASP A 91 -6.59 14.01 0.55
CA ASP A 91 -5.19 13.59 0.53
C ASP A 91 -4.69 13.07 1.89
N PHE A 92 -5.49 12.27 2.59
CA PHE A 92 -5.21 11.79 3.94
C PHE A 92 -5.08 10.27 4.01
N VAL A 93 -4.33 9.81 5.01
CA VAL A 93 -4.22 8.39 5.36
C VAL A 93 -4.76 8.16 6.77
N GLY A 94 -5.74 7.28 6.88
CA GLY A 94 -6.29 6.80 8.14
C GLY A 94 -5.85 5.36 8.45
N ILE A 95 -5.54 5.08 9.72
CA ILE A 95 -5.39 3.73 10.26
C ILE A 95 -6.46 3.54 11.33
N GLY A 96 -7.44 2.67 11.07
CA GLY A 96 -8.59 2.45 11.96
C GLY A 96 -9.65 3.54 11.92
N THR A 97 -9.57 4.51 11.00
CA THR A 97 -10.54 5.61 10.88
C THR A 97 -10.96 5.84 9.43
N ALA A 98 -12.25 6.14 9.25
CA ALA A 98 -12.86 6.48 7.98
C ALA A 98 -12.74 7.97 7.63
N ASN A 99 -12.47 8.82 8.62
CA ASN A 99 -12.48 10.28 8.48
C ASN A 99 -11.22 10.86 9.15
N PRO A 100 -10.01 10.59 8.62
CA PRO A 100 -8.81 11.22 9.13
C PRO A 100 -8.94 12.76 9.04
N GLY A 101 -8.52 13.47 10.09
CA GLY A 101 -8.53 14.94 10.15
C GLY A 101 -7.21 15.59 9.71
N GLN A 102 -6.20 14.79 9.34
CA GLN A 102 -4.89 15.23 8.90
C GLN A 102 -4.21 14.17 8.01
N LYS A 103 -3.04 14.51 7.44
CA LYS A 103 -2.27 13.65 6.50
C LYS A 103 -2.09 12.21 6.97
N LEU A 104 -1.81 12.00 8.26
CA LEU A 104 -1.78 10.68 8.87
C LEU A 104 -2.52 10.73 10.20
N GLU A 105 -3.57 9.95 10.32
CA GLU A 105 -4.29 9.76 11.59
C GLU A 105 -4.38 8.27 11.93
N VAL A 106 -4.09 7.94 13.19
CA VAL A 106 -4.21 6.61 13.73
C VAL A 106 -5.24 6.67 14.84
N ASP A 107 -6.38 5.97 14.68
CA ASP A 107 -7.37 5.81 15.74
C ASP A 107 -6.92 4.69 16.69
N GLY A 108 -5.89 5.01 17.49
CA GLY A 108 -5.23 4.07 18.37
C GLY A 108 -3.82 4.51 18.79
N GLY A 109 -3.12 3.64 19.51
CA GLY A 109 -1.74 3.89 19.94
C GLY A 109 -0.69 3.48 18.90
N ILE A 110 0.41 4.23 18.80
CA ILE A 110 1.57 3.87 17.96
C ILE A 110 2.64 3.20 18.84
N ARG A 111 2.93 1.92 18.57
CA ARG A 111 4.03 1.21 19.22
C ARG A 111 5.31 1.34 18.40
N LEU A 112 6.33 2.00 18.96
CA LEU A 112 7.65 2.14 18.34
C LEU A 112 8.60 1.03 18.85
N ASN A 113 8.87 0.02 18.02
CA ASN A 113 9.79 -1.08 18.34
C ASN A 113 11.06 -0.97 17.49
N THR A 114 11.94 -0.05 17.87
CA THR A 114 13.18 0.27 17.14
C THR A 114 14.28 -0.73 17.47
N ALA A 115 14.41 -1.78 16.66
CA ALA A 115 15.50 -2.76 16.78
C ALA A 115 16.79 -2.34 16.04
N ALA A 116 16.70 -1.37 15.13
CA ALA A 116 17.85 -0.83 14.41
C ALA A 116 18.71 0.07 15.30
N THR A 117 19.98 0.25 14.94
CA THR A 117 20.84 1.24 15.60
C THR A 117 20.26 2.64 15.38
N LYS A 118 20.18 3.42 16.46
CA LYS A 118 19.75 4.82 16.40
C LYS A 118 20.68 5.62 15.47
N PRO A 119 20.17 6.22 14.38
CA PRO A 119 21.00 6.93 13.43
C PRO A 119 21.56 8.23 14.03
N THR A 120 22.63 8.75 13.42
CA THR A 120 23.12 10.10 13.73
C THR A 120 22.02 11.11 13.40
N CYS A 121 21.77 12.05 14.31
CA CYS A 121 20.84 13.14 14.01
C CYS A 121 21.52 14.14 13.08
N ASP A 122 21.03 14.24 11.85
CA ASP A 122 21.51 15.17 10.82
C ASP A 122 20.34 15.75 10.00
N SER A 123 20.64 16.38 8.87
CA SER A 123 19.64 16.97 7.98
C SER A 123 18.65 15.98 7.38
N THR A 124 19.05 14.73 7.19
CA THR A 124 18.24 13.69 6.54
C THR A 124 17.31 12.99 7.51
N VAL A 125 17.67 12.97 8.81
CA VAL A 125 16.90 12.29 9.87
C VAL A 125 16.05 13.27 10.71
N ARG A 126 16.20 14.59 10.51
CA ARG A 126 15.45 15.61 11.27
C ARG A 126 13.93 15.36 11.23
N GLY A 127 13.28 15.52 12.38
CA GLY A 127 11.83 15.35 12.55
C GLY A 127 11.42 13.93 12.93
N THR A 128 12.35 12.97 12.89
CA THR A 128 12.10 11.59 13.30
C THR A 128 11.92 11.50 14.81
N LEU A 129 10.83 10.87 15.25
CA LEU A 129 10.66 10.36 16.61
C LEU A 129 11.40 9.03 16.74
N TRP A 130 12.18 8.87 17.80
CA TRP A 130 12.93 7.66 18.08
C TRP A 130 12.72 7.22 19.51
N PHE A 131 12.37 5.96 19.70
CA PHE A 131 12.30 5.33 21.01
C PHE A 131 13.57 4.51 21.23
N THR A 132 14.14 4.48 22.42
CA THR A 132 15.27 3.59 22.75
C THR A 132 14.87 2.78 23.96
N GLN A 133 14.80 1.46 23.79
CA GLN A 133 14.51 0.54 24.88
C GLN A 133 15.77 0.37 25.74
N GLY A 134 15.67 0.79 27.00
CA GLY A 134 16.71 0.61 28.00
C GLY A 134 16.84 -0.86 28.39
N GLY A 135 18.07 -1.28 28.68
CA GLY A 135 18.31 -2.57 29.35
C GLY A 135 17.85 -2.54 30.81
N ALA A 136 17.99 -3.66 31.51
CA ALA A 136 17.67 -3.73 32.94
C ALA A 136 18.46 -2.66 33.73
N GLY A 137 17.74 -1.81 34.48
CA GLY A 137 18.32 -0.71 35.25
C GLY A 137 18.64 0.57 34.45
N VAL A 138 18.30 0.60 33.16
CA VAL A 138 18.44 1.79 32.30
C VAL A 138 17.06 2.25 31.88
N ALA A 139 16.79 3.56 31.98
CA ALA A 139 15.52 4.11 31.53
C ALA A 139 15.38 4.00 30.01
N ASP A 140 14.14 3.84 29.54
CA ASP A 140 13.81 4.08 28.14
C ASP A 140 13.97 5.57 27.82
N ALA A 141 14.15 5.89 26.54
CA ALA A 141 14.21 7.27 26.06
C ALA A 141 13.29 7.48 24.85
N LEU A 142 12.49 8.53 24.87
CA LEU A 142 11.80 9.03 23.69
C LEU A 142 12.46 10.34 23.25
N GLU A 143 12.90 10.41 22.00
CA GLU A 143 13.67 11.54 21.49
C GLU A 143 13.18 11.97 20.10
N VAL A 144 13.44 13.23 19.74
CA VAL A 144 13.25 13.76 18.39
C VAL A 144 14.56 14.30 17.82
N CYS A 145 14.88 13.99 16.57
CA CYS A 145 16.03 14.61 15.90
C CYS A 145 15.68 16.04 15.50
N ALA A 146 16.33 17.03 16.11
CA ALA A 146 16.03 18.44 15.89
C ALA A 146 17.29 19.26 15.59
N LYS A 147 17.10 20.41 14.94
CA LYS A 147 18.14 21.39 14.63
C LYS A 147 17.93 22.65 15.47
N ASP A 148 18.99 23.17 16.06
CA ASP A 148 18.94 24.43 16.79
C ASP A 148 19.27 25.66 15.91
N ALA A 149 19.28 26.84 16.53
CA ALA A 149 19.55 28.11 15.88
C ALA A 149 20.99 28.23 15.33
N ALA A 150 21.94 27.45 15.85
CA ALA A 150 23.32 27.40 15.35
C ALA A 150 23.48 26.43 14.17
N ASN A 151 22.39 25.81 13.70
CA ASN A 151 22.38 24.73 12.72
C ASN A 151 23.01 23.43 13.23
N ALA A 152 23.18 23.24 14.53
CA ALA A 152 23.61 21.97 15.08
C ALA A 152 22.41 21.01 15.20
N TYR A 153 22.64 19.75 14.84
CA TYR A 153 21.64 18.69 14.89
C TYR A 153 21.92 17.80 16.10
N ALA A 154 20.88 17.51 16.87
CA ALA A 154 20.98 16.64 18.02
C ALA A 154 19.64 15.97 18.32
N TRP A 155 19.72 14.77 18.89
CA TRP A 155 18.58 14.13 19.51
C TRP A 155 18.18 14.90 20.78
N ARG A 156 16.90 15.24 20.89
CA ARG A 156 16.32 15.96 22.02
C ARG A 156 15.36 15.04 22.74
N THR A 157 15.63 14.77 24.02
CA THR A 157 14.77 13.96 24.88
C THR A 157 13.44 14.66 25.13
N LEU A 158 12.37 13.90 24.96
CA LEU A 158 11.00 14.28 25.25
C LEU A 158 10.50 13.62 26.55
N TYR A 159 11.01 12.43 26.86
CA TYR A 159 10.81 11.68 28.10
C TYR A 159 12.03 10.78 28.37
#